data_AF-A0A930YTL6-F1
#
_entry.id   AF-A0A930YTL6-F1
#
_cell.length_a   1.000
_cell.length_b   1.000
_cell.length_c   1.000
_cell.angle_alpha   90.00
_cell.angle_beta   90.00
_cell.angle_gamma   90.00
#
_symmetry.space_group_name_H-M   'P 1'
#
loop_
_entity.id
_entity.type
_entity.pdbx_description
1 polymer ?
#
loop_
_entity_poly.entity_id
_entity_poly.type
_entity_poly.pdbx_seq_one_letter_code
_entity_poly.pdbx_strand_id
1 'polypeptide(L)'
;MHYEEGDYPESFERLVRRLGAEPVWFDAGRKCCGFHAQFTAEHDVLTVTGQIAASAAHAEANLIATPCPLCQMQLDMYGPEGRDAVRGETDMPILHLQQLVGLALGMTQEEIGFNRHVFGRNKLKVGA
;
A
#
# COMPACT_ATOMS: atom_id res chain seq x y z
N MET A 1 3.59 19.76 -22.03
CA MET A 1 3.72 18.80 -20.92
C MET A 1 3.58 17.42 -21.51
N HIS A 2 4.57 16.55 -21.30
CA HIS A 2 4.49 15.15 -21.73
C HIS A 2 3.80 14.37 -20.62
N TYR A 3 2.48 14.20 -20.75
CA TYR A 3 1.69 13.37 -19.85
C TYR A 3 1.82 11.90 -20.25
N GLU A 4 1.70 11.00 -19.27
CA GLU A 4 1.60 9.58 -19.52
C GLU A 4 0.17 9.17 -19.92
N GLU A 5 0.05 7.96 -20.47
CA GLU A 5 -1.24 7.35 -20.77
C GLU A 5 -1.96 6.98 -19.47
N GLY A 6 -3.23 7.37 -19.34
CA GLY A 6 -3.99 7.24 -18.09
C GLY A 6 -4.37 5.81 -17.72
N ASP A 7 -4.45 4.91 -18.70
CA ASP A 7 -4.83 3.52 -18.48
C ASP A 7 -3.68 2.70 -17.88
N TYR A 8 -2.45 3.04 -18.26
CA TYR A 8 -1.22 2.37 -17.80
C TYR A 8 -0.12 3.39 -17.48
N PRO A 9 -0.30 4.21 -16.43
CA PRO A 9 0.77 5.10 -15.98
C PRO A 9 1.94 4.28 -15.44
N GLU A 10 3.16 4.80 -15.59
CA GLU A 10 4.41 4.18 -15.11
C GLU A 10 5.23 5.14 -14.23
N SER A 11 4.75 6.36 -14.03
CA SER A 11 5.47 7.39 -13.28
C SER A 11 5.81 6.98 -11.86
N PHE A 12 4.89 6.27 -11.18
CA PHE A 12 5.08 5.81 -9.82
C PHE A 12 6.09 4.66 -9.75
N GLU A 13 5.99 3.67 -10.62
CA GLU A 13 6.91 2.54 -10.73
C GLU A 13 8.32 3.01 -11.07
N ARG A 14 8.45 3.99 -11.97
CA ARG A 14 9.74 4.62 -12.27
C ARG A 14 10.35 5.30 -11.04
N LEU A 15 9.54 5.97 -10.23
CA LEU A 15 10.01 6.58 -8.98
C LEU A 15 10.46 5.51 -7.99
N VAL A 16 9.66 4.46 -7.78
CA VAL A 16 10.00 3.33 -6.91
C VAL A 16 11.35 2.70 -7.31
N ARG A 17 11.58 2.47 -8.61
CA ARG A 17 12.88 1.99 -9.13
C ARG A 17 14.03 2.94 -8.82
N ARG A 18 13.83 4.25 -8.93
CA ARG A 18 14.86 5.25 -8.60
C ARG A 18 15.18 5.31 -7.11
N LEU A 19 14.23 4.94 -6.25
CA LEU A 19 14.43 4.80 -4.81
C LEU A 19 15.09 3.47 -4.41
N GLY A 20 15.41 2.60 -5.37
CA GLY A 20 16.13 1.35 -5.14
C GLY A 20 15.23 0.14 -4.81
N ALA A 21 13.92 0.27 -4.99
CA ALA A 21 12.96 -0.83 -4.83
C ALA A 21 12.53 -1.39 -6.20
N GLU A 22 12.06 -2.64 -6.23
CA GLU A 22 11.53 -3.27 -7.44
C GLU A 22 9.98 -3.23 -7.42
N PRO A 23 9.32 -2.57 -8.39
CA PRO A 23 7.87 -2.61 -8.52
C PRO A 23 7.38 -4.01 -8.89
N VAL A 24 6.52 -4.57 -8.05
CA VAL A 24 5.87 -5.85 -8.30
C VAL A 24 4.49 -5.61 -8.91
N TRP A 25 4.19 -6.28 -10.01
CA TRP A 25 2.87 -6.24 -10.62
C TRP A 25 1.93 -7.23 -9.91
N PHE A 26 0.69 -6.80 -9.63
CA PHE A 26 -0.35 -7.66 -9.06
C PHE A 26 -1.74 -7.20 -9.55
N ASP A 27 -2.68 -8.15 -9.67
CA ASP A 27 -3.99 -7.94 -10.30
C ASP A 27 -4.78 -6.76 -9.70
N ALA A 28 -4.72 -6.60 -8.38
CA ALA A 28 -5.45 -5.54 -7.69
C ALA A 28 -4.69 -4.20 -7.61
N GLY A 29 -3.48 -4.08 -8.17
CA GLY A 29 -2.59 -2.93 -7.95
C GLY A 29 -3.06 -1.60 -8.54
N ARG A 30 -4.02 -1.65 -9.48
CA ARG A 30 -4.66 -0.46 -10.05
C ARG A 30 -6.11 -0.28 -9.60
N LYS A 31 -6.62 -1.13 -8.70
CA LYS A 31 -7.97 -0.97 -8.17
C LYS A 31 -8.04 0.24 -7.23
N CYS A 32 -9.18 0.93 -7.25
CA CYS A 32 -9.48 1.95 -6.24
C CYS A 32 -9.51 1.29 -4.85
N CYS A 33 -8.95 1.95 -3.84
CA CYS A 33 -9.00 1.48 -2.46
C CYS A 33 -10.42 1.53 -1.86
N GLY A 34 -11.32 2.35 -2.43
CA GLY A 34 -12.71 2.47 -2.00
C GLY A 34 -12.96 3.45 -0.85
N PHE A 35 -11.95 4.16 -0.34
CA PHE A 35 -12.06 5.05 0.83
C PHE A 35 -13.28 5.98 0.83
N HIS A 36 -13.57 6.63 -0.30
CA HIS A 36 -14.70 7.57 -0.41
C HIS A 36 -16.08 6.90 -0.25
N ALA A 37 -16.16 5.58 -0.39
CA ALA A 37 -17.36 4.78 -0.18
C ALA A 37 -17.34 4.01 1.16
N GLN A 38 -16.32 4.18 2.01
CA GLN A 38 -16.17 3.41 3.25
C GLN A 38 -17.42 3.50 4.13
N PHE A 39 -18.07 4.66 4.22
CA PHE A 39 -19.27 4.84 5.04
C PHE A 39 -20.58 4.39 4.38
N THR A 40 -20.62 4.36 3.05
CA THR A 40 -21.85 4.05 2.28
C THR A 40 -21.90 2.60 1.81
N ALA A 41 -20.76 1.95 1.67
CA ALA A 41 -20.60 0.60 1.16
C ALA A 41 -19.49 -0.15 1.91
N GLU A 42 -19.46 -0.03 3.24
CA GLU A 42 -18.40 -0.54 4.12
C GLU A 42 -17.98 -1.98 3.81
N HIS A 43 -18.95 -2.91 3.74
CA HIS A 43 -18.68 -4.32 3.48
C HIS A 43 -17.91 -4.55 2.17
N ASP A 44 -18.30 -3.85 1.10
CA ASP A 44 -17.67 -4.00 -0.21
C ASP A 44 -16.27 -3.36 -0.21
N VAL A 45 -16.11 -2.21 0.45
CA VAL A 45 -14.81 -1.53 0.57
C VAL A 45 -13.83 -2.33 1.42
N LEU A 46 -14.27 -2.94 2.52
CA LEU A 46 -13.45 -3.85 3.33
C LEU A 46 -13.03 -5.09 2.52
N THR A 47 -13.96 -5.66 1.75
CA THR A 47 -13.64 -6.77 0.83
C THR A 47 -12.56 -6.38 -0.17
N VAL A 48 -12.68 -5.20 -0.80
CA VAL A 48 -11.66 -4.67 -1.72
C VAL A 48 -10.32 -4.43 -1.03
N THR A 49 -10.34 -3.87 0.19
CA THR A 49 -9.15 -3.63 1.03
C THR A 49 -8.38 -4.95 1.24
N GLY A 50 -9.07 -5.99 1.67
CA GLY A 50 -8.49 -7.33 1.85
C GLY A 50 -7.97 -7.93 0.53
N GLN A 51 -8.72 -7.79 -0.56
CA GLN A 51 -8.32 -8.30 -1.88
C GLN A 51 -7.04 -7.63 -2.40
N ILE A 52 -6.87 -6.32 -2.19
CA ILE A 52 -5.65 -5.59 -2.59
C ILE A 52 -4.44 -6.13 -1.83
N ALA A 53 -4.54 -6.22 -0.50
CA ALA A 53 -3.47 -6.73 0.35
C ALA A 53 -3.11 -8.19 0.01
N ALA A 54 -4.12 -9.05 -0.16
CA ALA A 54 -3.93 -10.46 -0.50
C ALA A 54 -3.33 -10.63 -1.91
N SER A 55 -3.76 -9.84 -2.88
CA SER A 55 -3.23 -9.88 -4.25
C SER A 55 -1.76 -9.48 -4.30
N ALA A 56 -1.38 -8.41 -3.58
CA ALA A 56 0.03 -8.01 -3.46
C ALA A 56 0.87 -9.09 -2.75
N ALA A 57 0.33 -9.71 -1.69
CA ALA A 57 1.00 -10.79 -0.98
C ALA A 57 1.20 -12.03 -1.85
N HIS A 58 0.19 -12.39 -2.64
CA HIS A 58 0.26 -13.52 -3.58
C HIS A 58 1.31 -13.30 -4.67
N ALA A 59 1.52 -12.05 -5.09
CA ALA A 59 2.59 -11.65 -5.99
C ALA A 59 3.97 -11.50 -5.29
N GLU A 60 4.08 -11.91 -4.02
CA GLU A 60 5.32 -11.87 -3.22
C GLU A 60 5.87 -10.45 -2.96
N ALA A 61 5.03 -9.42 -3.07
CA ALA A 61 5.41 -8.06 -2.69
C ALA A 61 5.75 -7.97 -1.18
N ASN A 62 6.77 -7.18 -0.82
CA ASN A 62 7.18 -7.02 0.58
C ASN A 62 6.38 -5.93 1.31
N LEU A 63 5.82 -4.98 0.57
CA LEU A 63 4.98 -3.89 1.04
C LEU A 63 4.18 -3.32 -0.14
N ILE A 64 3.12 -2.57 0.15
CA ILE A 64 2.43 -1.72 -0.81
C ILE A 64 2.86 -0.27 -0.57
N ALA A 65 3.23 0.45 -1.62
CA ALA A 65 3.45 1.89 -1.58
C ALA A 65 2.29 2.63 -2.25
N THR A 66 1.87 3.76 -1.70
CA THR A 66 0.80 4.61 -2.26
C THR A 66 1.16 6.09 -2.20
N PRO A 67 0.91 6.88 -3.26
CA PRO A 67 1.07 8.33 -3.22
C PRO A 67 -0.14 9.06 -2.63
N CYS A 68 -1.20 8.33 -2.26
CA CYS A 68 -2.44 8.89 -1.74
C CYS A 68 -2.59 8.62 -0.24
N PRO A 69 -2.76 9.67 0.60
CA PRO A 69 -2.95 9.49 2.04
C PRO A 69 -4.26 8.77 2.37
N LEU A 70 -5.30 8.91 1.55
CA LEU A 70 -6.58 8.21 1.77
C LEU A 70 -6.48 6.71 1.45
N CYS A 71 -5.70 6.34 0.42
CA CYS A 71 -5.40 4.93 0.17
C CYS A 71 -4.58 4.32 1.31
N GLN A 72 -3.61 5.07 1.86
CA GLN A 72 -2.89 4.61 3.04
C GLN A 72 -3.85 4.44 4.23
N MET A 73 -4.69 5.43 4.50
CA MET A 73 -5.68 5.36 5.57
C MET A 73 -6.58 4.13 5.41
N GLN A 74 -7.08 3.86 4.20
CA GLN A 74 -7.92 2.70 3.93
C GLN A 74 -7.17 1.38 4.16
N LEU A 75 -6.00 1.22 3.53
CA LEU A 75 -5.28 -0.06 3.51
C LEU A 75 -4.57 -0.36 4.83
N ASP A 76 -4.13 0.66 5.57
CA ASP A 76 -3.48 0.51 6.88
C ASP A 76 -4.51 0.45 8.02
N MET A 77 -5.36 1.49 8.17
CA MET A 77 -6.25 1.56 9.34
C MET A 77 -7.33 0.50 9.32
N TYR A 78 -7.90 0.20 8.15
CA TYR A 78 -8.91 -0.85 7.97
C TYR A 78 -8.32 -2.16 7.44
N GLY A 79 -6.99 -2.28 7.42
CA GLY A 79 -6.28 -3.48 7.01
C GLY A 79 -6.71 -4.74 7.77
N PRO A 80 -6.86 -4.72 9.11
CA PRO A 80 -7.34 -5.86 9.88
C PRO A 80 -8.74 -6.30 9.47
N GLU A 81 -9.70 -5.38 9.38
CA GLU A 81 -11.08 -5.64 8.99
C GLU A 81 -11.18 -6.13 7.55
N GLY A 82 -10.37 -5.54 6.65
CA GLY A 82 -10.28 -5.97 5.26
C GLY A 82 -9.72 -7.39 5.13
N ARG A 83 -8.66 -7.72 5.89
CA ARG A 83 -8.09 -9.08 5.95
C ARG A 83 -9.15 -10.08 6.41
N ASP A 84 -9.89 -9.74 7.46
CA ASP A 84 -10.93 -10.61 8.02
C ASP A 84 -12.10 -10.78 7.03
N ALA A 85 -12.50 -9.73 6.31
CA ALA A 85 -13.56 -9.77 5.29
C ALA A 85 -13.28 -10.78 4.16
N VAL A 86 -12.01 -10.97 3.79
CA VAL A 86 -11.58 -11.95 2.78
C VAL A 86 -11.10 -13.27 3.38
N ARG A 87 -11.18 -13.44 4.71
CA ARG A 87 -10.62 -14.58 5.45
C ARG A 87 -9.14 -14.82 5.12
N GLY A 88 -8.38 -13.74 4.96
CA GLY A 88 -6.96 -13.76 4.65
C GLY A 88 -6.09 -13.87 5.90
N GLU A 89 -4.80 -14.11 5.70
CA GLU A 89 -3.82 -14.28 6.79
C GLU A 89 -2.61 -13.32 6.68
N THR A 90 -2.58 -12.46 5.66
CA THR A 90 -1.43 -11.62 5.38
C THR A 90 -1.58 -10.21 5.95
N ASP A 91 -0.60 -9.82 6.77
CA ASP A 91 -0.46 -8.45 7.27
C ASP A 91 0.49 -7.65 6.37
N MET A 92 -0.02 -7.14 5.26
CA MET A 92 0.76 -6.39 4.27
C MET A 92 1.14 -5.00 4.79
N PRO A 93 2.44 -4.65 4.93
CA PRO A 93 2.84 -3.30 5.28
C PRO A 93 2.44 -2.31 4.18
N ILE A 94 1.91 -1.15 4.56
CA ILE A 94 1.53 -0.07 3.64
C ILE A 94 2.42 1.13 3.92
N LEU A 95 3.01 1.75 2.90
CA LEU A 95 3.78 2.99 3.04
C LEU A 95 3.20 4.09 2.17
N HIS A 96 3.17 5.31 2.71
CA HIS A 96 3.05 6.49 1.86
C HIS A 96 4.30 6.65 1.00
N LEU A 97 4.17 7.29 -0.16
CA LEU A 97 5.31 7.65 -1.00
C LEU A 97 6.37 8.44 -0.22
N GLN A 98 5.95 9.38 0.63
CA GLN A 98 6.91 10.18 1.42
C GLN A 98 7.70 9.31 2.41
N GLN A 99 7.08 8.27 2.96
CA GLN A 99 7.74 7.32 3.87
C GLN A 99 8.75 6.46 3.10
N LEU A 100 8.37 5.99 1.90
CA LEU A 100 9.28 5.27 1.02
C LEU A 100 10.49 6.12 0.63
N VAL A 101 10.28 7.40 0.29
CA VAL A 101 11.36 8.35 0.01
C VAL A 101 12.25 8.55 1.24
N GLY A 102 11.66 8.73 2.43
CA GLY A 102 12.43 8.88 3.68
C GLY A 102 13.33 7.68 3.95
N LEU A 103 12.81 6.46 3.81
CA LEU A 103 13.61 5.24 3.97
C LEU A 103 14.75 5.16 2.93
N ALA A 104 14.49 5.52 1.68
CA ALA A 104 15.51 5.54 0.63
C ALA A 104 16.60 6.59 0.87
N LEU A 105 16.30 7.65 1.63
CA LEU A 105 17.26 8.66 2.08
C LEU A 105 17.98 8.28 3.39
N GLY A 106 17.73 7.09 3.93
CA GLY A 106 18.38 6.59 5.13
C GLY A 106 17.70 6.97 6.45
N MET A 107 16.46 7.46 6.41
CA MET A 107 15.66 7.66 7.63
C MET A 107 15.24 6.31 8.21
N THR A 108 15.16 6.25 9.53
CA THR A 108 14.68 5.09 10.29
C THR A 108 13.16 4.96 10.23
N GLN A 109 12.64 3.76 10.56
CA GLN A 109 11.20 3.53 10.73
C GLN A 109 10.53 4.49 11.73
N GLU A 110 11.25 4.95 12.76
CA GLU A 110 10.71 5.91 13.73
C GLU A 110 10.56 7.30 13.14
N GLU A 111 11.58 7.79 12.41
CA GLU A 111 11.58 9.11 11.80
C GLU A 111 10.50 9.25 10.71
N ILE A 112 10.21 8.18 9.97
CA ILE A 112 9.10 8.15 9.00
C ILE A 112 7.74 7.89 9.64
N GLY A 113 7.68 7.73 10.97
CA GLY A 113 6.45 7.50 11.72
C GLY A 113 5.79 6.13 11.51
N PHE A 114 6.57 5.11 11.11
CA PHE A 114 6.05 3.76 10.86
C PHE A 114 5.49 3.10 12.13
N ASN A 115 5.99 3.51 13.29
CA ASN A 115 5.48 3.09 14.61
C ASN A 115 4.01 3.49 14.89
N ARG A 116 3.40 4.33 14.05
CA ARG A 116 1.99 4.74 14.15
C ARG A 116 1.06 3.96 13.24
N HIS A 117 1.58 3.10 12.35
CA HIS A 117 0.77 2.27 11.46
C HIS A 117 -0.03 1.26 12.27
N VAL A 118 -1.20 0.87 11.78
CA VAL A 118 -2.11 -0.07 12.44
C VAL A 118 -1.84 -1.50 11.97
N PHE A 119 -1.50 -1.69 10.70
CA PHE A 119 -1.42 -2.98 10.03
C PHE A 119 0.01 -3.27 9.51
N GLY A 120 0.38 -4.55 9.44
CA GLY A 120 1.65 -4.98 8.83
C GLY A 120 2.94 -4.54 9.55
N ARG A 121 2.89 -3.90 10.72
CA ARG A 121 4.07 -3.35 11.42
C ARG A 121 5.25 -4.32 11.55
N ASN A 122 4.96 -5.55 11.97
CA ASN A 122 5.99 -6.55 12.26
C ASN A 122 6.54 -7.23 10.99
N LYS A 123 6.00 -6.90 9.81
CA LYS A 123 6.36 -7.51 8.53
C LYS A 123 7.25 -6.61 7.67
N LEU A 124 7.42 -5.34 8.03
CA LEU A 124 8.31 -4.44 7.30
C LEU A 124 9.78 -4.83 7.54
N LYS A 125 10.51 -5.10 6.46
CA LYS A 125 11.90 -5.62 6.49
C LYS A 125 12.97 -4.57 6.18
N VAL A 126 12.60 -3.29 6.07
CA VAL A 126 13.48 -2.20 5.64
C VAL A 126 13.51 -1.06 6.65
N GLY A 127 14.61 -0.29 6.72
CA GLY A 127 14.71 0.91 7.55
C GLY A 127 14.94 0.68 9.04
N ALA A 128 15.75 -0.32 9.40
CA ALA A 128 16.10 -0.65 10.79
C ALA A 128 16.70 0.54 11.56
#